data_AF-D6AHR5-F1
#
_entry.id   AF-D6AHR5-F1
#
_cell.length_a   1.000
_cell.length_b   1.000
_cell.length_c   1.000
_cell.angle_alpha   90.00
_cell.angle_beta   90.00
_cell.angle_gamma   90.00
#
_symmetry.space_group_name_H-M   'P 1'
#
loop_
_entity.id
_entity.type
_entity.pdbx_description
1 polymer ?
#
loop_
_entity_poly.entity_id
_entity_poly.type
_entity_poly.pdbx_seq_one_letter_code
_entity_poly.pdbx_strand_id
1 'polypeptide(L)'
;MIRDPKTYVTPDVWEREVSLLLRNPENTRELAEAKFGQAIAYLVTCGENPDVLMGPSKQVDEAWHSFMLDSIPYHHFTERNFGRYIHHVPELPGTAAEAQCVSDDRATRDGHGSDTGRPLVLEQTITAIKAAGFDIDPDLWGMESAANCNQCHAGCHDSPM
;
A
#
# COMPACT_ATOMS: atom_id res chain seq x y z
N MET A 1 -3.45 -20.53 7.73
CA MET A 1 -3.34 -19.75 8.98
C MET A 1 -3.14 -18.31 8.55
N ILE A 2 -3.95 -17.37 9.06
CA ILE A 2 -3.79 -15.95 8.74
C ILE A 2 -2.53 -15.45 9.45
N ARG A 3 -1.68 -14.71 8.73
CA ARG A 3 -0.46 -14.09 9.26
C ARG A 3 -0.84 -12.82 10.01
N ASP A 4 -0.20 -12.61 11.15
CA ASP A 4 -0.35 -11.38 11.93
C ASP A 4 0.72 -10.36 11.51
N PRO A 5 0.36 -9.20 10.96
CA PRO A 5 1.31 -8.14 10.59
C PRO A 5 2.18 -7.68 11.78
N LYS A 6 1.67 -7.72 13.01
CA LYS A 6 2.43 -7.29 14.20
C LYS A 6 3.69 -8.12 14.43
N THR A 7 3.77 -9.32 13.85
CA THR A 7 4.93 -10.22 14.01
C THR A 7 6.15 -9.83 13.17
N TYR A 8 6.01 -8.90 12.21
CA TYR A 8 7.10 -8.47 11.32
C TYR A 8 7.89 -7.27 11.83
N VAL A 9 7.47 -6.68 12.95
CA VAL A 9 8.14 -5.59 13.65
C VAL A 9 8.23 -5.89 15.14
N THR A 10 9.16 -5.25 15.85
CA THR A 10 9.20 -5.38 17.31
C THR A 10 8.05 -4.60 17.96
N PRO A 11 7.63 -4.94 19.19
CA PRO A 11 6.62 -4.17 19.91
C PRO A 11 6.98 -2.69 20.05
N ASP A 12 8.26 -2.37 20.25
CA ASP A 12 8.73 -0.99 20.36
C ASP A 12 8.56 -0.21 19.04
N VAL A 13 8.85 -0.86 17.89
CA VAL A 13 8.60 -0.26 16.57
C VAL A 13 7.09 -0.09 16.36
N TRP A 14 6.28 -1.07 16.73
CA TRP A 14 4.83 -0.97 16.63
C TRP A 14 4.26 0.24 17.38
N GLU A 15 4.56 0.37 18.68
CA GLU A 15 4.07 1.50 19.47
C GLU A 15 4.60 2.85 18.99
N ARG A 16 5.84 2.86 18.52
CA ARG A 16 6.47 4.06 17.96
C ARG A 16 5.76 4.53 16.69
N GLU A 17 5.52 3.64 15.73
CA GLU A 17 4.85 3.99 14.47
C GLU A 17 3.38 4.39 14.68
N VAL A 18 2.67 3.68 15.57
CA VAL A 18 1.32 4.09 15.98
C VAL A 18 1.33 5.51 16.57
N SER A 19 2.33 5.83 17.42
CA SER A 19 2.47 7.17 17.98
C SER A 19 2.82 8.24 16.93
N LEU A 20 3.54 7.90 15.87
CA LEU A 20 3.81 8.80 14.76
C LEU A 20 2.55 9.06 13.93
N LEU A 21 1.75 8.03 13.65
CA LEU A 21 0.47 8.16 12.94
C LEU A 21 -0.55 9.00 13.69
N LEU A 22 -0.53 8.96 15.02
CA LEU A 22 -1.37 9.80 15.89
C LEU A 22 -1.04 11.30 15.81
N ARG A 23 0.02 11.71 15.11
CA ARG A 23 0.28 13.13 14.82
C ARG A 23 -0.74 13.71 13.84
N ASN A 24 -1.36 12.87 13.01
CA ASN A 24 -2.53 13.26 12.24
C ASN A 24 -3.77 13.20 13.15
N PRO A 25 -4.46 14.32 13.42
CA PRO A 25 -5.61 14.34 14.32
C PRO A 25 -6.83 13.55 13.82
N GLU A 26 -6.85 13.15 12.53
CA GLU A 26 -7.89 12.27 11.99
C GLU A 26 -7.70 10.80 12.40
N ASN A 27 -6.52 10.43 12.92
CA ASN A 27 -6.23 9.07 13.36
C ASN A 27 -6.60 8.89 14.85
N THR A 28 -7.52 7.97 15.14
CA THR A 28 -7.61 7.36 16.48
C THR A 28 -6.52 6.31 16.64
N ARG A 29 -6.29 5.82 17.88
CA ARG A 29 -5.31 4.74 18.11
C ARG A 29 -5.70 3.48 17.35
N GLU A 30 -6.99 3.13 17.37
CA GLU A 30 -7.52 1.96 16.68
C GLU A 30 -7.30 2.07 15.18
N LEU A 31 -7.58 3.25 14.60
CA LEU A 31 -7.36 3.49 13.17
C LEU A 31 -5.87 3.49 12.81
N ALA A 32 -5.01 4.08 13.64
CA ALA A 32 -3.56 4.06 13.44
C ALA A 32 -2.99 2.63 13.48
N GLU A 33 -3.43 1.81 14.43
CA GLU A 33 -3.05 0.39 14.51
C GLU A 33 -3.53 -0.40 13.30
N ALA A 34 -4.77 -0.18 12.84
CA ALA A 34 -5.31 -0.83 11.66
C ALA A 34 -4.54 -0.42 10.38
N LYS A 35 -4.31 0.89 10.17
CA LYS A 35 -3.52 1.40 9.04
C LYS A 35 -2.10 0.84 9.03
N PHE A 36 -1.43 0.84 10.18
CA PHE A 36 -0.07 0.31 10.26
C PHE A 36 -0.02 -1.20 10.01
N GLY A 37 -0.99 -1.96 10.53
CA GLY A 37 -1.11 -3.38 10.24
C GLY A 37 -1.28 -3.68 8.74
N GLN A 38 -2.16 -2.95 8.06
CA GLN A 38 -2.36 -3.07 6.61
C GLN A 38 -1.12 -2.63 5.82
N ALA A 39 -0.39 -1.61 6.27
CA ALA A 39 0.88 -1.20 5.66
C ALA A 39 1.96 -2.27 5.78
N ILE A 40 2.09 -2.93 6.93
CA ILE A 40 3.03 -4.05 7.08
C ILE A 40 2.63 -5.23 6.20
N ALA A 41 1.34 -5.59 6.15
CA ALA A 41 0.85 -6.64 5.24
C ALA A 41 1.18 -6.33 3.77
N TYR A 42 0.94 -5.08 3.35
CA TYR A 42 1.28 -4.59 2.01
C TYR A 42 2.79 -4.68 1.74
N LEU A 43 3.64 -4.16 2.63
CA LEU A 43 5.09 -4.16 2.46
C LEU A 43 5.69 -5.56 2.42
N VAL A 44 5.22 -6.46 3.28
CA VAL A 44 5.63 -7.87 3.26
C VAL A 44 5.23 -8.52 1.94
N THR A 45 4.03 -8.23 1.44
CA THR A 45 3.59 -8.71 0.13
C THR A 45 4.47 -8.17 -1.00
N CYS A 46 4.82 -6.89 -1.00
CA CYS A 46 5.79 -6.30 -1.94
C CYS A 46 7.17 -6.95 -1.86
N GLY A 47 7.70 -7.14 -0.65
CA GLY A 47 8.99 -7.77 -0.44
C GLY A 47 9.04 -9.25 -0.85
N GLU A 48 7.92 -9.97 -0.76
CA GLU A 48 7.83 -11.37 -1.19
C GLU A 48 7.52 -11.53 -2.69
N ASN A 49 6.95 -10.50 -3.32
CA ASN A 49 6.49 -10.54 -4.71
C ASN A 49 7.04 -9.35 -5.52
N PRO A 50 8.37 -9.23 -5.69
CA PRO A 50 8.96 -8.04 -6.31
C PRO A 50 8.53 -7.85 -7.77
N ASP A 51 8.09 -8.90 -8.45
CA ASP A 51 7.65 -8.90 -9.86
C ASP A 51 6.20 -8.44 -10.06
N VAL A 52 5.46 -8.27 -8.97
CA VAL A 52 4.03 -7.96 -9.01
C VAL A 52 3.88 -6.45 -8.84
N LEU A 53 3.30 -5.79 -9.84
CA LEU A 53 2.94 -4.37 -9.74
C LEU A 53 1.87 -4.19 -8.67
N MET A 54 2.19 -3.43 -7.63
CA MET A 54 1.34 -3.21 -6.47
C MET A 54 1.38 -1.76 -6.02
N GLY A 55 0.30 -1.35 -5.37
CA GLY A 55 0.07 0.03 -4.95
C GLY A 55 -0.95 0.04 -3.82
N PRO A 56 -0.68 0.78 -2.74
CA PRO A 56 -1.55 0.88 -1.58
C PRO A 56 -2.81 1.70 -1.91
N SER A 57 -3.82 1.61 -1.03
CA SER A 57 -4.84 2.65 -0.93
C SER A 57 -4.28 3.90 -0.26
N LYS A 58 -4.97 5.04 -0.36
CA LYS A 58 -4.56 6.29 0.33
C LYS A 58 -4.32 6.12 1.83
N GLN A 59 -5.15 5.33 2.51
CA GLN A 59 -5.03 5.13 3.97
C GLN A 59 -3.83 4.28 4.35
N VAL A 60 -3.52 3.26 3.53
CA VAL A 60 -2.36 2.38 3.74
C VAL A 60 -1.07 3.10 3.36
N ASP A 61 -1.12 3.91 2.29
CA ASP A 61 -0.03 4.76 1.84
C ASP A 61 0.40 5.77 2.90
N GLU A 62 -0.55 6.40 3.61
CA GLU A 62 -0.26 7.28 4.75
C GLU A 62 0.60 6.59 5.83
N ALA A 63 0.24 5.36 6.18
CA ALA A 63 0.99 4.59 7.19
C ALA A 63 2.36 4.15 6.69
N TRP A 64 2.47 3.75 5.42
CA TRP A 64 3.77 3.45 4.83
C TRP A 64 4.67 4.69 4.76
N HIS A 65 4.13 5.84 4.34
CA HIS A 65 4.85 7.11 4.36
C HIS A 65 5.39 7.45 5.75
N SER A 66 4.55 7.34 6.79
CA SER A 66 4.97 7.55 8.17
C SER A 66 6.15 6.64 8.54
N PHE A 67 6.03 5.34 8.25
CA PHE A 67 7.06 4.36 8.60
C PHE A 67 8.38 4.62 7.87
N MET A 68 8.32 4.93 6.58
CA MET A 68 9.51 5.24 5.77
C MET A 68 10.25 6.49 6.26
N LEU A 69 9.51 7.50 6.75
CA LEU A 69 10.09 8.70 7.33
C LEU A 69 10.83 8.39 8.65
N ASP A 70 10.46 7.32 9.35
CA ASP A 70 11.27 6.74 10.41
C ASP A 70 12.36 5.82 9.83
N SER A 71 13.28 6.46 9.12
CA SER A 71 14.25 5.82 8.22
C SER A 71 15.06 4.67 8.84
N ILE A 72 15.42 4.74 10.12
CA ILE A 72 16.22 3.70 10.78
C ILE A 72 15.39 2.41 10.98
N PRO A 73 14.22 2.44 11.67
CA PRO A 73 13.30 1.31 11.72
C PRO A 73 12.92 0.76 10.34
N TYR A 74 12.63 1.63 9.36
CA TYR A 74 12.22 1.19 8.04
C TYR A 74 13.34 0.47 7.27
N HIS A 75 14.55 1.01 7.29
CA HIS A 75 15.71 0.35 6.70
C HIS A 75 15.96 -1.01 7.36
N HIS A 76 15.93 -1.07 8.70
CA HIS A 76 16.07 -2.36 9.39
C HIS A 76 14.97 -3.36 9.08
N PHE A 77 13.72 -2.90 8.93
CA PHE A 77 12.60 -3.75 8.56
C PHE A 77 12.80 -4.37 7.17
N THR A 78 13.15 -3.55 6.18
CA THR A 78 13.34 -4.01 4.80
C THR A 78 14.54 -4.95 4.67
N GLU A 79 15.67 -4.61 5.29
CA GLU A 79 16.86 -5.46 5.33
C GLU A 79 16.62 -6.80 6.02
N ARG A 80 15.98 -6.79 7.21
CA ARG A 80 15.77 -8.04 7.97
C ARG A 80 14.79 -8.99 7.30
N ASN A 81 13.74 -8.47 6.67
CA ASN A 81 12.69 -9.29 6.10
C ASN A 81 12.98 -9.69 4.65
N PHE A 82 13.70 -8.86 3.88
CA PHE A 82 13.83 -9.06 2.43
C PHE A 82 15.29 -8.97 1.91
N GLY A 83 16.24 -8.57 2.74
CA GLY A 83 17.66 -8.40 2.36
C GLY A 83 17.90 -7.32 1.32
N ARG A 84 16.95 -6.39 1.15
CA ARG A 84 16.98 -5.27 0.22
C ARG A 84 15.99 -4.19 0.65
N TYR A 85 16.18 -2.97 0.18
CA TYR A 85 15.25 -1.88 0.45
C TYR A 85 14.00 -1.99 -0.46
N ILE A 86 12.88 -1.45 0.04
CA ILE A 86 11.65 -1.28 -0.73
C ILE A 86 11.50 0.21 -0.95
N HIS A 87 11.61 0.65 -2.20
CA HIS A 87 11.43 2.04 -2.57
C HIS A 87 9.95 2.37 -2.72
N HIS A 88 9.61 3.55 -2.20
CA HIS A 88 8.35 4.21 -2.51
C HIS A 88 8.53 5.10 -3.73
N VAL A 89 7.60 4.98 -4.67
CA VAL A 89 7.50 5.82 -5.86
C VAL A 89 6.21 6.62 -5.76
N PRO A 90 6.28 7.93 -5.46
CA PRO A 90 5.10 8.77 -5.37
C PRO A 90 4.39 8.91 -6.71
N GLU A 91 3.06 8.98 -6.69
CA GLU A 91 2.29 9.39 -7.86
C GLU A 91 2.54 10.87 -8.13
N LEU A 92 3.01 11.20 -9.34
CA LEU A 92 3.24 12.57 -9.77
C LEU A 92 2.08 13.06 -10.65
N PRO A 93 1.73 14.37 -10.58
CA PRO A 93 0.74 14.92 -11.49
C PRO A 93 1.14 14.70 -12.96
N GLY A 94 0.29 14.01 -13.71
CA GLY A 94 0.51 13.75 -15.14
C GLY A 94 1.29 12.48 -15.48
N THR A 95 1.67 11.66 -14.49
CA THR A 95 2.17 10.30 -14.73
C THR A 95 1.02 9.30 -14.62
N ALA A 96 1.03 8.23 -15.44
CA ALA A 96 0.13 7.11 -15.22
C ALA A 96 0.41 6.44 -13.87
N ALA A 97 -0.57 5.77 -13.27
CA ALA A 97 -0.39 5.05 -12.01
C ALA A 97 0.66 3.93 -12.19
N GLU A 98 1.87 4.14 -11.68
CA GLU A 98 2.95 3.17 -11.65
C GLU A 98 2.89 2.32 -10.36
N ALA A 99 3.71 1.26 -10.30
CA ALA A 99 3.90 0.55 -9.04
C ALA A 99 4.51 1.49 -8.01
N GLN A 100 3.82 1.66 -6.89
CA GLN A 100 4.30 2.54 -5.82
C GLN A 100 5.32 1.82 -4.94
N CYS A 101 5.33 0.48 -4.90
CA CYS A 101 6.39 -0.32 -4.29
C CYS A 101 7.30 -0.96 -5.34
N VAL A 102 8.60 -0.67 -5.26
CA VAL A 102 9.62 -1.20 -6.17
C VAL A 102 10.84 -1.62 -5.36
N SER A 103 11.44 -2.76 -5.67
CA SER A 103 12.68 -3.21 -5.04
C SER A 103 13.93 -2.58 -5.67
N ASP A 104 15.04 -2.56 -4.93
CA ASP A 104 16.32 -1.92 -5.35
C ASP A 104 16.82 -2.35 -6.74
N ASP A 105 16.61 -3.61 -7.11
CA ASP A 105 17.02 -4.17 -8.41
C ASP A 105 16.19 -3.65 -9.59
N ARG A 106 15.00 -3.12 -9.32
CA ARG A 106 14.07 -2.57 -10.32
C ARG A 106 14.00 -1.04 -10.32
N ALA A 107 14.56 -0.38 -9.31
CA ALA A 107 14.65 1.07 -9.28
C ALA A 107 15.57 1.55 -10.42
N THR A 108 15.00 2.18 -11.45
CA THR A 108 15.80 2.91 -12.44
C THR A 108 16.30 4.20 -11.79
N ARG A 109 17.53 4.63 -12.12
CA ARG A 109 18.19 5.79 -11.46
C ARG A 109 17.39 7.09 -11.51
N ASP A 110 16.46 7.21 -12.46
CA ASP A 110 15.70 8.43 -12.73
C ASP A 110 14.18 8.27 -12.56
N GLY A 111 13.71 7.14 -12.01
CA GLY A 111 12.30 6.92 -11.65
C GLY A 111 11.29 6.99 -12.81
N HIS A 112 11.76 7.01 -14.06
CA HIS A 112 10.89 7.02 -15.25
C HIS A 112 10.61 5.58 -15.66
N GLY A 113 9.56 4.99 -15.10
CA GLY A 113 8.95 3.80 -15.66
C GLY A 113 8.46 4.07 -17.08
N SER A 114 8.63 3.11 -17.99
CA SER A 114 8.04 3.21 -19.32
C SER A 114 6.55 2.98 -19.24
N ASP A 115 5.81 3.93 -19.79
CA ASP A 115 4.37 3.97 -20.13
C ASP A 115 3.73 2.60 -20.44
N THR A 116 3.35 1.86 -19.40
CA THR A 116 2.37 0.77 -19.50
C THR A 116 1.28 1.00 -18.47
N GLY A 117 0.40 1.95 -18.74
CA GLY A 117 -0.81 2.16 -17.98
C GLY A 117 -1.63 0.86 -17.90
N ARG A 118 -1.79 0.31 -16.69
CA ARG A 118 -2.82 -0.67 -16.39
C ARG A 118 -3.60 -0.20 -15.16
N PRO A 119 -4.85 0.25 -15.33
CA PRO A 119 -5.67 0.72 -14.23
C PRO A 119 -6.30 -0.48 -13.51
N LEU A 120 -5.54 -1.22 -12.68
CA LEU A 120 -6.08 -2.20 -11.71
C LEU A 120 -5.09 -2.54 -10.56
N VAL A 121 -4.16 -1.63 -10.21
CA VAL A 121 -3.14 -1.89 -9.19
C VAL A 121 -3.75 -2.26 -7.83
N LEU A 122 -4.89 -1.66 -7.46
CA LEU A 122 -5.52 -1.89 -6.15
C LEU A 122 -6.11 -3.30 -6.00
N GLU A 123 -6.89 -3.77 -6.98
CA GLU A 123 -7.49 -5.12 -6.93
C GLU A 123 -6.42 -6.23 -6.95
N GLN A 124 -5.38 -6.02 -7.77
CA GLN A 124 -4.23 -6.91 -7.81
C GLN A 124 -3.48 -6.93 -6.48
N THR A 125 -3.32 -5.77 -5.84
CA THR A 125 -2.70 -5.64 -4.52
C THR A 125 -3.51 -6.37 -3.45
N ILE A 126 -4.82 -6.16 -3.38
CA ILE A 126 -5.72 -6.86 -2.45
C ILE A 126 -5.64 -8.37 -2.65
N THR A 127 -5.63 -8.82 -3.90
CA THR A 127 -5.50 -10.25 -4.24
C THR A 127 -4.15 -10.82 -3.78
N ALA A 128 -3.06 -10.09 -4.00
CA ALA A 128 -1.73 -10.49 -3.58
C ALA A 128 -1.61 -10.57 -2.05
N ILE A 129 -2.15 -9.59 -1.32
CA ILE A 129 -2.13 -9.57 0.16
C ILE A 129 -2.90 -10.77 0.73
N LYS A 130 -4.09 -11.07 0.17
CA LYS A 130 -4.86 -12.26 0.55
C LYS A 130 -4.09 -13.55 0.25
N ALA A 131 -3.46 -13.65 -0.92
CA ALA A 131 -2.64 -14.81 -1.29
C ALA A 131 -1.39 -14.96 -0.40
N ALA A 132 -0.82 -13.85 0.06
CA ALA A 132 0.28 -13.84 1.04
C ALA A 132 -0.17 -14.26 2.45
N GLY A 133 -1.49 -14.41 2.68
CA GLY A 133 -2.07 -14.93 3.91
C GLY A 133 -2.44 -13.87 4.94
N PHE A 134 -2.59 -12.60 4.55
CA PHE A 134 -3.03 -11.52 5.43
C PHE A 134 -4.52 -11.20 5.22
N ASP A 135 -5.15 -10.72 6.29
CA ASP A 135 -6.51 -10.18 6.23
C ASP A 135 -6.53 -8.76 5.63
N ILE A 136 -7.60 -8.48 4.89
CA ILE A 136 -7.87 -7.17 4.31
C ILE A 136 -8.95 -6.48 5.13
N ASP A 137 -8.63 -5.29 5.61
CA ASP A 137 -9.61 -4.35 6.16
C ASP A 137 -10.33 -3.64 4.99
N PRO A 138 -11.63 -3.91 4.74
CA PRO A 138 -12.33 -3.38 3.58
C PRO A 138 -12.41 -1.86 3.57
N ASP A 139 -12.46 -1.21 4.74
CA ASP A 139 -12.62 0.25 4.86
C ASP A 139 -11.31 0.94 4.50
N LEU A 140 -10.19 0.36 4.94
CA LEU A 140 -8.86 0.87 4.62
C LEU A 140 -8.49 0.68 3.15
N TRP A 141 -9.04 -0.35 2.49
CA TRP A 141 -8.77 -0.62 1.06
C TRP A 141 -9.84 -0.08 0.10
N GLY A 142 -10.77 0.76 0.59
CA GLY A 142 -11.77 1.43 -0.25
C GLY A 142 -12.83 0.49 -0.84
N MET A 143 -13.01 -0.69 -0.24
CA MET A 143 -13.97 -1.70 -0.71
C MET A 143 -15.43 -1.34 -0.40
N GLU A 144 -15.70 -0.37 0.49
CA GLU A 144 -17.06 0.12 0.75
C GLU A 144 -17.69 0.79 -0.48
N SER A 145 -16.92 1.38 -1.40
CA SER A 145 -17.48 1.96 -2.63
C SER A 145 -17.89 0.90 -3.65
N ALA A 146 -17.34 -0.32 -3.59
CA ALA A 146 -17.70 -1.41 -4.49
C ALA A 146 -19.09 -2.02 -4.15
N ALA A 147 -19.54 -1.89 -2.90
CA ALA A 147 -20.89 -2.30 -2.48
C ALA A 147 -22.01 -1.36 -3.00
N ASN A 148 -21.66 -0.14 -3.43
CA ASN A 148 -22.59 0.83 -4.04
C ASN A 148 -22.44 0.94 -5.56
N CYS A 149 -21.71 0.03 -6.21
CA CYS A 149 -21.47 0.05 -7.66
C CYS A 149 -22.67 -0.41 -8.52
N ASN A 150 -23.90 -0.32 -8.00
CA ASN A 150 -25.12 -0.63 -8.75
C ASN A 150 -25.62 0.54 -9.64
N GLN A 151 -24.84 1.62 -9.79
CA GLN A 151 -25.25 2.82 -10.54
C GLN A 151 -24.33 3.20 -11.71
N CYS A 152 -23.50 2.27 -12.21
CA CYS A 152 -22.67 2.52 -13.42
C CYS A 152 -23.11 1.73 -14.67
N HIS A 153 -24.30 1.13 -14.65
CA HIS A 153 -24.96 0.60 -15.85
C HIS A 153 -26.08 1.53 -16.33
N ALA A 154 -25.72 2.70 -16.82
CA ALA A 154 -26.57 3.48 -17.71
C ALA A 154 -25.72 4.21 -18.75
N GLY A 155 -25.18 3.44 -19.68
CA GLY A 155 -24.85 3.99 -20.99
C GLY A 155 -26.15 4.33 -21.71
N CYS A 156 -26.39 5.61 -21.98
CA CYS A 156 -27.34 6.04 -22.99
C CYS A 156 -26.65 7.04 -23.92
N HIS A 157 -26.42 6.52 -25.12
CA HIS A 157 -26.09 7.21 -26.35
C HIS A 157 -27.25 8.15 -26.74
N ASP A 158 -26.89 9.31 -27.32
CA ASP A 158 -27.59 10.08 -28.38
C ASP A 158 -27.59 11.58 -28.12
N SER A 159 -26.65 12.27 -28.78
CA SER A 159 -26.74 13.70 -29.07
C SER A 159 -27.45 13.87 -30.42
N PRO A 160 -28.62 14.52 -30.51
CA PRO A 160 -29.13 14.97 -31.79
C PRO A 160 -28.42 16.26 -32.22
N MET A 161 -28.26 16.40 -33.53
CA MET A 161 -27.85 17.63 -34.23
C MET A 161 -28.81 18.79 -33.96
#